data_AF-A0A850B0P9-F1
#
_entry.id   AF-A0A850B0P9-F1
#
_cell.length_a   1.000
_cell.length_b   1.000
_cell.length_c   1.000
_cell.angle_alpha   90.00
_cell.angle_beta   90.00
_cell.angle_gamma   90.00
#
_symmetry.space_group_name_H-M   'P 1'
#
loop_
_entity.id
_entity.type
_entity.pdbx_description
1 polymer ?
#
loop_
_entity_poly.entity_id
_entity_poly.type
_entity_poly.pdbx_seq_one_letter_code
_entity_poly.pdbx_strand_id
1 'polypeptide(L)'
;MTPSTITETPIVREYLAGVSTQLAHLPPDEQRNVLDWVLAEIELEGDLQHVDSETQGSVQALLDHLGKPDVVAQRAMIRSASPIGSNAQSAMALCRTCRRQVSADALHCPMCGAPYPARRRGFGPGYEWRSRAAVRGWPLVHVAWGRDANGRRRVARGVIAIGQYGIGVFTIAQFGIAFVFGLGQFMLAPIAVGQFAGGIVAAGQVALGVVAGAGQVATGVFSAGMKAFGVWTRSLL
;
A
#
# COMPACT_ATOMS: atom_id res chain seq x y z
N MET A 1 2.18 -32.95 -37.28
CA MET A 1 1.02 -32.83 -36.39
C MET A 1 1.11 -31.47 -35.74
N THR A 2 0.31 -30.52 -36.20
CA THR A 2 0.14 -29.23 -35.51
C THR A 2 -0.53 -29.50 -34.18
N PRO A 3 -0.05 -28.95 -33.05
CA PRO A 3 -0.74 -29.12 -31.78
C PRO A 3 -2.13 -28.48 -31.91
N SER A 4 -3.18 -29.27 -31.72
CA SER A 4 -4.53 -28.75 -31.57
C SER A 4 -4.54 -27.87 -30.33
N THR A 5 -4.65 -26.56 -30.51
CA THR A 5 -4.83 -25.65 -29.38
C THR A 5 -6.21 -25.93 -28.78
N ILE A 6 -6.28 -26.01 -27.44
CA ILE A 6 -7.52 -26.31 -26.68
C ILE A 6 -8.70 -25.44 -27.14
N THR A 7 -8.39 -24.23 -27.61
CA THR A 7 -9.33 -23.22 -28.17
C THR A 7 -10.04 -23.64 -29.45
N GLU A 8 -9.50 -24.58 -30.23
CA GLU A 8 -10.13 -25.05 -31.48
C GLU A 8 -11.18 -26.14 -31.25
N THR A 9 -11.29 -26.66 -30.03
CA THR A 9 -12.24 -27.72 -29.69
C THR A 9 -13.70 -27.24 -29.81
N PRO A 10 -14.62 -28.12 -30.24
CA PRO A 10 -16.04 -27.75 -30.42
C PRO A 10 -16.70 -27.31 -29.11
N ILE A 11 -16.27 -27.88 -27.99
CA ILE A 11 -16.78 -27.57 -26.64
C ILE A 11 -16.43 -26.13 -26.25
N VAL A 12 -15.18 -25.71 -26.48
CA VAL A 12 -14.77 -24.32 -26.20
C VAL A 12 -15.49 -23.35 -27.12
N ARG A 13 -15.73 -23.71 -28.39
CA ARG A 13 -16.50 -22.86 -29.32
C ARG A 13 -17.94 -22.65 -28.86
N GLU A 14 -18.60 -23.71 -28.39
CA GLU A 14 -19.94 -23.64 -27.83
C GLU A 14 -19.98 -22.78 -26.55
N TYR A 15 -18.99 -22.96 -25.67
CA TYR A 15 -18.83 -22.16 -24.46
C TYR A 15 -18.67 -20.66 -24.79
N LEU A 16 -17.80 -20.32 -25.75
CA LEU A 16 -17.59 -18.94 -26.19
C LEU A 16 -18.82 -18.33 -26.87
N ALA A 17 -19.65 -19.13 -27.55
CA ALA A 17 -20.94 -18.66 -28.07
C ALA A 17 -21.92 -18.33 -26.93
N GLY A 18 -21.89 -19.12 -25.85
CA GLY A 18 -22.61 -18.82 -24.62
C GLY A 18 -22.17 -17.48 -24.01
N VAL A 19 -20.86 -17.25 -23.92
CA VAL A 19 -20.28 -15.98 -23.46
C VAL A 19 -20.67 -14.83 -24.39
N SER A 20 -20.52 -14.98 -25.71
CA SER A 20 -20.80 -13.91 -26.69
C SER A 20 -22.26 -13.45 -26.64
N THR A 21 -23.20 -14.36 -26.36
CA THR A 21 -24.61 -14.05 -26.17
C THR A 21 -24.84 -13.11 -24.99
N GLN A 22 -24.10 -13.29 -23.89
CA GLN A 22 -24.16 -12.38 -22.73
C GLN A 22 -23.59 -10.99 -23.05
N LEU A 23 -22.66 -10.91 -24.01
CA LEU A 23 -22.01 -9.67 -24.43
C LEU A 23 -22.79 -8.91 -25.52
N ALA A 24 -23.93 -9.42 -26.00
CA ALA A 24 -24.66 -8.85 -27.13
C ALA A 24 -25.14 -7.39 -26.92
N HIS A 25 -25.16 -6.92 -25.68
CA HIS A 25 -25.50 -5.54 -25.33
C HIS A 25 -24.32 -4.55 -25.46
N LEU A 26 -23.10 -5.05 -25.66
CA LEU A 26 -21.89 -4.23 -25.77
C LEU A 26 -21.60 -3.83 -27.23
N PRO A 27 -20.85 -2.74 -27.45
CA PRO A 27 -20.30 -2.42 -28.77
C PRO A 27 -19.45 -3.57 -29.33
N PRO A 28 -19.42 -3.79 -30.66
CA PRO A 28 -18.67 -4.88 -31.27
C PRO A 28 -17.18 -4.90 -30.91
N ASP A 29 -16.58 -3.72 -30.71
CA ASP A 29 -15.16 -3.58 -30.37
C ASP A 29 -14.88 -4.06 -28.94
N GLU A 30 -15.75 -3.70 -27.98
CA GLU A 30 -15.65 -4.15 -26.60
C GLU A 30 -15.96 -5.64 -26.47
N GLN A 31 -16.95 -6.13 -27.23
CA GLN A 31 -17.28 -7.55 -27.28
C GLN A 31 -16.07 -8.39 -27.73
N ARG A 32 -15.33 -7.95 -28.76
CA ARG A 32 -14.09 -8.62 -29.20
C ARG A 32 -13.03 -8.64 -28.10
N ASN A 33 -12.77 -7.50 -27.45
CA ASN A 33 -11.78 -7.42 -26.38
C ASN A 33 -12.09 -8.36 -25.21
N VAL A 34 -13.37 -8.47 -24.82
CA VAL A 34 -13.80 -9.36 -23.75
C VAL A 34 -13.66 -10.83 -24.17
N LEU A 35 -14.02 -11.17 -25.42
CA LEU A 35 -13.87 -12.54 -25.95
C LEU A 35 -12.40 -12.95 -26.06
N ASP A 36 -11.53 -12.06 -26.55
CA ASP A 36 -10.09 -12.30 -26.63
C ASP A 36 -9.49 -12.53 -25.24
N TRP A 37 -9.96 -11.79 -24.23
CA TRP A 37 -9.55 -12.01 -22.85
C TRP A 37 -9.99 -13.39 -22.31
N VAL A 38 -11.24 -13.79 -22.58
CA VAL A 38 -11.75 -15.11 -22.16
C VAL A 38 -10.99 -16.23 -22.85
N LEU A 39 -10.69 -16.09 -24.14
CA LEU A 39 -9.84 -17.01 -24.89
C LEU A 39 -8.46 -17.17 -24.24
N ALA A 40 -7.80 -16.06 -23.92
CA ALA A 40 -6.50 -16.08 -23.28
C ALA A 40 -6.54 -16.72 -21.88
N GLU A 41 -7.62 -16.51 -21.10
CA GLU A 41 -7.77 -17.16 -19.78
C GLU A 41 -7.95 -18.68 -19.93
N ILE A 42 -8.73 -19.15 -20.92
CA ILE A 42 -8.89 -20.58 -21.21
C ILE A 42 -7.56 -21.21 -21.62
N GLU A 43 -6.80 -20.54 -22.47
CA GLU A 43 -5.48 -21.00 -22.93
C GLU A 43 -4.49 -21.08 -21.77
N LEU A 44 -4.41 -20.02 -20.96
CA LEU A 44 -3.53 -19.97 -19.79
C LEU A 44 -3.87 -21.06 -18.76
N GLU A 45 -5.15 -21.21 -18.41
CA GLU A 45 -5.57 -22.19 -17.41
C GLU A 45 -5.42 -23.62 -17.95
N GLY A 46 -5.68 -23.83 -19.24
CA GLY A 46 -5.43 -25.10 -19.93
C GLY A 46 -3.96 -25.50 -19.90
N ASP A 47 -3.05 -24.57 -20.17
CA ASP A 47 -1.60 -24.78 -20.11
C ASP A 47 -1.14 -25.08 -18.67
N LEU A 48 -1.62 -24.31 -17.68
CA LEU A 48 -1.28 -24.51 -16.27
C LEU A 48 -1.73 -25.89 -15.76
N GLN A 49 -2.93 -26.31 -16.14
CA GLN A 49 -3.50 -27.60 -15.76
C GLN A 49 -3.02 -28.76 -16.67
N HIS A 50 -2.19 -28.47 -17.68
CA HIS A 50 -1.70 -29.45 -18.66
C HIS A 50 -2.86 -30.24 -19.29
N VAL A 51 -3.93 -29.53 -19.67
CA VAL A 51 -5.15 -30.14 -20.19
C VAL A 51 -4.89 -30.69 -21.58
N ASP A 52 -5.13 -31.98 -21.74
CA ASP A 52 -5.12 -32.61 -23.05
C ASP A 52 -6.35 -32.17 -23.87
N SER A 53 -6.09 -31.57 -25.04
CA SER A 53 -7.11 -31.11 -25.99
C SER A 53 -7.84 -32.24 -26.71
N GLU A 54 -7.26 -33.46 -26.75
CA GLU A 54 -7.86 -34.61 -27.43
C GLU A 54 -8.97 -35.26 -26.57
N THR A 55 -8.92 -35.06 -25.26
CA THR A 55 -9.85 -35.66 -24.31
C THR A 55 -11.00 -34.68 -23.99
N GLN A 56 -12.22 -34.96 -24.47
CA GLN A 56 -13.37 -34.07 -24.23
C GLN A 56 -13.69 -33.85 -22.74
N GLY A 57 -13.46 -34.87 -21.90
CA GLY A 57 -13.72 -34.78 -20.46
C GLY A 57 -12.78 -33.83 -19.70
N SER A 58 -11.51 -33.72 -20.11
CA SER A 58 -10.55 -32.81 -19.48
C SER A 58 -10.85 -31.35 -19.84
N VAL A 59 -11.24 -31.09 -21.09
CA VAL A 59 -11.67 -29.76 -21.55
C VAL A 59 -12.96 -29.33 -20.83
N GLN A 60 -13.93 -30.24 -20.66
CA GLN A 60 -15.14 -29.92 -19.89
C GLN A 60 -14.85 -29.62 -18.42
N ALA A 61 -13.96 -30.39 -17.78
CA ALA A 61 -13.55 -30.14 -16.39
C ALA A 61 -12.87 -28.77 -16.22
N LEU A 62 -12.06 -28.36 -17.20
CA LEU A 62 -11.46 -27.01 -17.26
C LEU A 62 -12.54 -25.92 -17.33
N LEU A 63 -13.53 -26.08 -18.20
CA LEU A 63 -14.63 -25.11 -18.34
C LEU A 63 -15.52 -25.07 -17.10
N ASP A 64 -15.78 -26.22 -16.47
CA ASP A 64 -16.52 -26.29 -15.20
C ASP A 64 -15.75 -25.61 -14.06
N HIS A 65 -14.41 -25.72 -14.06
CA HIS A 65 -13.54 -25.00 -13.12
C HIS A 65 -13.59 -23.48 -13.35
N LEU A 66 -13.57 -23.05 -14.61
CA LEU A 66 -13.74 -21.66 -14.97
C LEU A 66 -15.15 -21.16 -14.61
N GLY A 67 -16.16 -22.02 -14.66
CA GLY A 67 -17.53 -21.74 -14.25
C GLY A 67 -18.44 -21.38 -15.42
N LYS A 68 -19.70 -21.06 -15.10
CA LYS A 68 -20.74 -20.79 -16.11
C LYS A 68 -20.42 -19.55 -16.96
N PRO A 69 -20.85 -19.52 -18.24
CA PRO A 69 -20.48 -18.47 -19.19
C PRO A 69 -20.96 -17.07 -18.78
N ASP A 70 -22.07 -16.94 -18.06
CA ASP A 70 -22.56 -15.68 -17.48
C ASP A 70 -21.60 -15.10 -16.43
N VAL A 71 -21.11 -15.95 -15.52
CA VAL A 71 -20.18 -15.56 -14.46
C VAL A 71 -18.79 -15.23 -15.04
N VAL A 72 -18.35 -15.97 -16.05
CA VAL A 72 -17.11 -15.67 -16.78
C VAL A 72 -17.23 -14.37 -17.56
N ALA A 73 -18.33 -14.15 -18.29
CA ALA A 73 -18.57 -12.89 -19.00
C ALA A 73 -18.53 -11.69 -18.04
N GLN A 74 -19.21 -11.77 -16.91
CA GLN A 74 -19.24 -10.69 -15.93
C GLN A 74 -17.86 -10.40 -15.32
N ARG A 75 -17.08 -11.43 -14.97
CA ARG A 75 -15.69 -11.26 -14.50
C ARG A 75 -14.78 -10.69 -15.58
N ALA A 76 -14.93 -11.17 -16.81
CA ALA A 76 -14.18 -10.72 -17.97
C ALA A 76 -14.45 -9.25 -18.26
N MET A 77 -15.69 -8.77 -18.17
CA MET A 77 -16.02 -7.34 -18.30
C MET A 77 -15.31 -6.49 -17.23
N ILE A 78 -15.32 -6.93 -15.96
CA ILE A 78 -14.67 -6.19 -14.86
C ILE A 78 -13.15 -6.13 -15.06
N ARG A 79 -12.54 -7.24 -15.51
CA ARG A 79 -11.08 -7.34 -15.73
C ARG A 79 -10.62 -6.66 -17.01
N SER A 80 -11.37 -6.76 -18.10
CA SER A 80 -11.08 -6.06 -19.37
C SER A 80 -11.31 -4.56 -19.27
N ALA A 81 -12.25 -4.10 -18.42
CA ALA A 81 -12.39 -2.70 -18.04
C ALA A 81 -11.27 -2.21 -17.10
N SER A 82 -10.39 -3.09 -16.64
CA SER A 82 -9.22 -2.69 -15.85
C SER A 82 -8.24 -1.96 -16.79
N PRO A 83 -7.78 -0.75 -16.44
CA PRO A 83 -6.99 0.12 -17.31
C PRO A 83 -5.55 -0.37 -17.56
N ILE A 84 -5.26 -1.64 -17.28
CA ILE A 84 -3.90 -2.19 -17.28
C ILE A 84 -3.51 -2.74 -18.67
N GLY A 85 -4.45 -2.91 -19.60
CA GLY A 85 -4.14 -3.58 -20.87
C GLY A 85 -4.98 -3.16 -22.07
N SER A 86 -4.81 -1.93 -22.55
CA SER A 86 -4.82 -1.57 -23.98
C SER A 86 -4.79 -0.04 -24.12
N ASN A 87 -3.78 0.49 -24.79
CA ASN A 87 -3.66 1.90 -25.21
C ASN A 87 -3.59 3.00 -24.12
N ALA A 88 -3.04 2.73 -22.94
CA ALA A 88 -2.86 3.76 -21.91
C ALA A 88 -1.80 4.84 -22.25
N GLN A 89 -0.91 4.57 -23.21
CA GLN A 89 0.19 5.49 -23.57
C GLN A 89 -0.28 6.83 -24.17
N SER A 90 -1.55 6.96 -24.57
CA SER A 90 -2.11 8.19 -25.18
C SER A 90 -3.24 8.83 -24.38
N ALA A 91 -3.65 8.25 -23.25
CA ALA A 91 -4.75 8.81 -22.46
C ALA A 91 -4.26 10.05 -21.68
N MET A 92 -4.76 11.23 -22.05
CA MET A 92 -4.54 12.47 -21.30
C MET A 92 -5.57 12.57 -20.17
N ALA A 93 -5.10 12.77 -18.94
CA ALA A 93 -5.92 13.04 -17.77
C ALA A 93 -5.63 14.44 -17.22
N LEU A 94 -6.57 15.01 -16.46
CA LEU A 94 -6.32 16.24 -15.72
C LEU A 94 -5.66 15.92 -14.39
N CYS A 95 -4.59 16.64 -14.05
CA CYS A 95 -3.99 16.56 -12.73
C CYS A 95 -5.00 16.96 -11.65
N ARG A 96 -5.21 16.12 -10.64
CA ARG A 96 -6.12 16.41 -9.51
C ARG A 96 -5.83 17.72 -8.77
N THR A 97 -4.57 18.17 -8.78
CA THR A 97 -4.11 19.34 -8.01
C THR A 97 -4.12 20.61 -8.86
N CYS A 98 -3.40 20.61 -10.00
CA CYS A 98 -3.24 21.81 -10.84
C CYS A 98 -4.15 21.83 -12.07
N ARG A 99 -4.93 20.78 -12.31
CA ARG A 99 -5.84 20.61 -13.46
C ARG A 99 -5.20 20.76 -14.84
N ARG A 100 -3.87 20.66 -14.94
CA ARG A 100 -3.18 20.63 -16.23
C ARG A 100 -3.22 19.22 -16.82
N GLN A 101 -3.22 19.11 -18.14
CA GLN A 101 -3.18 17.82 -18.83
C GLN A 101 -1.85 17.12 -18.53
N VAL A 102 -1.95 15.83 -18.20
CA VAL A 102 -0.85 14.93 -17.90
C VAL A 102 -1.20 13.57 -18.51
N SER A 103 -0.18 12.77 -18.84
CA SER A 103 -0.43 11.36 -19.18
C SER A 103 -1.15 10.65 -18.02
N ALA A 104 -2.10 9.78 -18.35
CA ALA A 104 -2.82 8.94 -17.39
C ALA A 104 -1.86 8.07 -16.56
N ASP A 105 -0.72 7.69 -17.15
CA ASP A 105 0.31 6.87 -16.53
C ASP A 105 1.42 7.71 -15.87
N ALA A 106 1.32 9.04 -15.89
CA ALA A 106 2.32 9.89 -15.27
C ALA A 106 2.45 9.56 -13.77
N LEU A 107 3.65 9.23 -13.32
CA LEU A 107 3.92 9.03 -11.88
C LEU A 107 3.96 10.36 -11.12
N HIS A 108 4.39 11.44 -11.78
CA HIS A 108 4.45 12.78 -11.21
C HIS A 108 3.97 13.81 -12.24
N CYS A 109 3.23 14.82 -11.79
CA CYS A 109 2.90 15.94 -12.64
C CYS A 109 4.15 16.80 -12.87
N PRO A 110 4.58 17.05 -14.12
CA PRO A 110 5.76 17.88 -14.40
C PRO A 110 5.56 19.34 -14.01
N MET A 111 4.31 19.80 -13.85
CA MET A 111 4.00 21.19 -13.56
C MET A 111 3.92 21.52 -12.06
N CYS A 112 3.41 20.60 -11.25
CA CYS A 112 3.19 20.86 -9.81
C CYS A 112 3.79 19.79 -8.89
N GLY A 113 4.37 18.72 -9.44
CA GLY A 113 4.96 17.63 -8.67
C GLY A 113 3.96 16.70 -7.99
N ALA A 114 2.65 16.86 -8.21
CA ALA A 114 1.65 15.97 -7.63
C ALA A 114 1.87 14.52 -8.09
N PRO A 115 1.99 13.55 -7.17
CA PRO A 115 2.22 12.17 -7.54
C PRO A 115 0.90 11.45 -7.88
N TYR A 116 0.95 10.59 -8.88
CA TYR A 116 -0.19 9.93 -9.52
C TYR A 116 -1.32 10.94 -9.83
N PRO A 117 -1.03 11.98 -10.62
CA PRO A 117 -1.92 13.11 -10.85
C PRO A 117 -3.24 12.72 -11.53
N ALA A 118 -3.26 11.63 -12.30
CA ALA A 118 -4.46 11.12 -12.98
C ALA A 118 -5.46 10.44 -12.04
N ARG A 119 -5.07 10.08 -10.81
CA ARG A 119 -5.98 9.45 -9.84
C ARG A 119 -6.96 10.48 -9.26
N ARG A 120 -8.26 10.15 -9.29
CA ARG A 120 -9.36 10.98 -8.74
C ARG A 120 -9.20 11.29 -7.24
N ARG A 121 -8.62 10.36 -6.46
CA ARG A 121 -8.36 10.54 -5.02
C ARG A 121 -6.87 10.69 -4.74
N GLY A 122 -6.57 11.49 -3.72
CA GLY A 122 -5.25 11.67 -3.14
C GLY A 122 -4.64 10.39 -2.58
N PHE A 123 -3.37 10.44 -2.20
CA PHE A 123 -2.72 9.33 -1.50
C PHE A 123 -3.26 9.14 -0.09
N GLY A 124 -3.98 8.03 0.11
CA GLY A 124 -4.30 7.43 1.40
C GLY A 124 -5.17 8.26 2.36
N PRO A 125 -5.88 7.60 3.29
CA PRO A 125 -6.50 8.29 4.40
C PRO A 125 -5.41 8.89 5.30
N GLY A 126 -5.62 10.12 5.74
CA GLY A 126 -4.76 10.81 6.69
C GLY A 126 -5.55 11.87 7.43
N TYR A 127 -5.19 12.14 8.66
CA TYR A 127 -5.80 13.17 9.49
C TYR A 127 -4.72 14.14 9.93
N GLU A 128 -5.06 15.42 9.92
CA GLU A 128 -4.20 16.45 10.45
C GLU A 128 -5.04 17.49 11.17
N TRP A 129 -4.70 17.74 12.42
CA TRP A 129 -5.31 18.75 13.24
C TRP A 129 -4.25 19.51 14.01
N ARG A 130 -4.39 20.83 14.07
CA ARG A 130 -3.48 21.74 14.75
C ARG A 130 -4.31 22.64 15.66
N SER A 131 -3.83 22.86 16.88
CA SER A 131 -4.42 23.86 17.77
C SER A 131 -4.31 25.26 17.17
N ARG A 132 -5.31 26.12 17.41
CA ARG A 132 -5.26 27.54 17.00
C ARG A 132 -4.16 28.31 17.74
N ALA A 133 -3.97 27.99 19.02
CA ALA A 133 -2.90 28.55 19.82
C ALA A 133 -1.54 28.00 19.35
N ALA A 134 -0.58 28.91 19.17
CA ALA A 134 0.77 28.60 18.75
C ALA A 134 1.80 29.36 19.60
N VAL A 135 2.90 28.70 19.92
CA VAL A 135 4.05 29.27 20.63
C VAL A 135 5.21 29.32 19.65
N ARG A 136 5.73 30.53 19.37
CA ARG A 136 6.90 30.74 18.49
C ARG A 136 6.76 30.07 17.11
N GLY A 137 5.55 30.11 16.55
CA GLY A 137 5.22 29.52 15.25
C GLY A 137 4.89 28.02 15.27
N TRP A 138 4.97 27.36 16.44
CA TRP A 138 4.61 25.96 16.61
C TRP A 138 3.24 25.83 17.27
N PRO A 139 2.30 25.02 16.74
CA PRO A 139 1.03 24.80 17.42
C PRO A 139 1.26 24.17 18.80
N LEU A 140 0.43 24.53 19.79
CA LEU A 140 0.44 23.87 21.11
C LEU A 140 0.23 22.37 20.98
N VAL A 141 -0.72 21.95 20.15
CA VAL A 141 -0.98 20.53 19.88
C VAL A 141 -1.05 20.31 18.38
N HIS A 142 -0.33 19.31 17.89
CA HIS A 142 -0.38 18.87 16.51
C HIS A 142 -0.59 17.36 16.47
N VAL A 143 -1.73 16.96 15.92
CA VAL A 143 -2.09 15.57 15.69
C VAL A 143 -2.01 15.28 14.20
N ALA A 144 -1.15 14.35 13.77
CA ALA A 144 -1.01 14.03 12.36
C ALA A 144 -0.70 12.54 12.11
N TRP A 145 -1.45 11.91 11.23
CA TRP A 145 -1.18 10.54 10.76
C TRP A 145 -1.52 10.35 9.28
N GLY A 146 -0.95 9.30 8.69
CA GLY A 146 -1.17 8.98 7.28
C GLY A 146 -0.30 9.81 6.34
N ARG A 147 -0.81 10.02 5.13
CA ARG A 147 -0.10 10.73 4.05
C ARG A 147 -0.80 12.04 3.68
N ASP A 148 -0.04 12.98 3.14
CA ASP A 148 -0.57 14.22 2.58
C ASP A 148 -1.08 14.01 1.14
N ALA A 149 -1.67 15.05 0.54
CA ALA A 149 -2.14 15.01 -0.84
C ALA A 149 -1.02 14.73 -1.86
N ASN A 150 0.24 14.86 -1.45
CA ASN A 150 1.45 14.60 -2.22
C ASN A 150 2.10 13.27 -1.83
N GLY A 151 1.41 12.39 -1.11
CA GLY A 151 1.91 11.07 -0.71
C GLY A 151 3.02 11.08 0.34
N ARG A 152 3.44 12.25 0.83
CA ARG A 152 4.46 12.37 1.89
C ARG A 152 3.87 11.95 3.22
N ARG A 153 4.68 11.31 4.06
CA ARG A 153 4.27 10.98 5.44
C ARG A 153 4.06 12.27 6.22
N ARG A 154 2.93 12.39 6.91
CA ARG A 154 2.68 13.54 7.77
C ARG A 154 3.54 13.42 9.02
N VAL A 155 4.12 14.55 9.45
CA VAL A 155 4.94 14.64 10.66
C VAL A 155 4.27 15.65 11.59
N ALA A 156 3.86 15.19 12.77
CA ALA A 156 3.34 16.05 13.82
C ALA A 156 4.48 16.95 14.34
N ARG A 157 4.26 18.27 14.33
CA ARG A 157 5.20 19.31 14.76
C ARG A 157 4.51 20.30 15.67
N GLY A 158 4.86 20.33 16.95
CA GLY A 158 4.19 21.18 17.94
C GLY A 158 4.81 21.08 19.33
N VAL A 159 4.27 21.82 20.30
CA VAL A 159 4.68 21.64 21.70
C VAL A 159 4.33 20.23 22.16
N ILE A 160 3.11 19.79 21.87
CA ILE A 160 2.65 18.41 22.00
C ILE A 160 2.45 17.84 20.59
N ALA A 161 3.29 16.90 20.19
CA ALA A 161 3.25 16.25 18.88
C ALA A 161 2.73 14.81 19.00
N ILE A 162 1.62 14.48 18.33
CA ILE A 162 0.98 13.16 18.36
C ILE A 162 0.87 12.62 16.93
N GLY A 163 1.48 11.47 16.63
CA GLY A 163 1.40 10.92 15.27
C GLY A 163 2.20 9.66 14.99
N GLN A 164 2.22 9.20 13.74
CA GLN A 164 3.15 8.13 13.33
C GLN A 164 4.60 8.64 13.34
N TYR A 165 4.80 9.88 12.92
CA TYR A 165 6.06 10.60 12.96
C TYR A 165 5.87 11.91 13.73
N GLY A 166 6.75 12.23 14.68
CA GLY A 166 6.59 13.40 15.55
C GLY A 166 7.90 14.11 15.90
N ILE A 167 7.85 15.44 15.93
CA ILE A 167 8.93 16.30 16.43
C ILE A 167 8.31 17.36 17.33
N GLY A 168 8.63 17.35 18.62
CA GLY A 168 7.95 18.20 19.60
C GLY A 168 8.75 18.48 20.86
N VAL A 169 8.17 19.27 21.76
CA VAL A 169 8.69 19.38 23.14
C VAL A 169 8.33 18.10 23.90
N PHE A 170 7.06 17.73 23.79
CA PHE A 170 6.49 16.46 24.19
C PHE A 170 6.04 15.72 22.94
N THR A 171 6.52 14.49 22.74
CA THR A 171 6.20 13.72 21.52
C THR A 171 5.62 12.36 21.90
N ILE A 172 4.45 12.03 21.35
CA ILE A 172 3.84 10.70 21.40
C ILE A 172 3.77 10.19 19.97
N ALA A 173 4.72 9.36 19.57
CA ALA A 173 4.79 8.89 18.18
C ALA A 173 5.43 7.52 18.02
N GLN A 174 5.10 6.80 16.95
CA GLN A 174 5.80 5.55 16.64
C GLN A 174 7.28 5.82 16.38
N PHE A 175 7.59 6.85 15.58
CA PHE A 175 8.94 7.37 15.36
C PHE A 175 8.97 8.84 15.78
N GLY A 176 9.79 9.19 16.77
CA GLY A 176 9.75 10.55 17.30
C GLY A 176 11.07 11.09 17.79
N ILE A 177 11.17 12.42 17.72
CA ILE A 177 12.17 13.22 18.40
C ILE A 177 11.45 14.16 19.36
N ALA A 178 11.93 14.27 20.60
CA ALA A 178 11.39 15.23 21.56
C ALA A 178 12.49 16.06 22.21
N PHE A 179 12.19 17.33 22.50
CA PHE A 179 13.12 18.22 23.20
C PHE A 179 13.12 18.02 24.72
N VAL A 180 12.08 17.41 25.29
CA VAL A 180 11.99 17.14 26.74
C VAL A 180 11.62 15.68 26.98
N PHE A 181 10.44 15.27 26.55
CA PHE A 181 9.91 13.93 26.82
C PHE A 181 9.31 13.29 25.57
N GLY A 182 9.66 12.03 25.31
CA GLY A 182 9.17 11.25 24.19
C GLY A 182 8.63 9.89 24.62
N LEU A 183 7.48 9.50 24.08
CA LEU A 183 6.88 8.18 24.23
C LEU A 183 6.61 7.55 22.86
N GLY A 184 7.15 6.36 22.59
CA GLY A 184 7.03 5.78 21.25
C GLY A 184 7.61 4.39 21.05
N GLN A 185 7.69 3.95 19.80
CA GLN A 185 8.39 2.71 19.46
C GLN A 185 9.88 2.97 19.26
N PHE A 186 10.22 3.98 18.46
CA PHE A 186 11.57 4.49 18.24
C PHE A 186 11.60 5.95 18.66
N MET A 187 12.31 6.24 19.75
CA MET A 187 12.23 7.54 20.39
C MET A 187 13.61 8.08 20.74
N LEU A 188 13.86 9.33 20.34
CA LEU A 188 15.04 10.09 20.73
C LEU A 188 14.61 11.35 21.50
N ALA A 189 14.90 11.39 22.80
CA ALA A 189 14.52 12.50 23.68
C ALA A 189 15.41 12.53 24.93
N PRO A 190 15.57 13.68 25.62
CA PRO A 190 16.25 13.69 26.92
C PRO A 190 15.65 12.70 27.92
N ILE A 191 14.33 12.62 27.98
CA ILE A 191 13.60 11.56 28.69
C ILE A 191 12.82 10.75 27.65
N ALA A 192 13.28 9.54 27.35
CA ALA A 192 12.71 8.69 26.31
C ALA A 192 12.12 7.40 26.90
N VAL A 193 10.89 7.09 26.51
CA VAL A 193 10.24 5.81 26.81
C VAL A 193 9.82 5.14 25.51
N GLY A 194 10.24 3.90 25.29
CA GLY A 194 9.84 3.17 24.09
C GLY A 194 10.44 1.79 23.92
N GLN A 195 10.14 1.10 22.82
CA GLN A 195 10.81 -0.18 22.55
C GLN A 195 12.31 0.04 22.31
N PHE A 196 12.63 1.03 21.49
CA PHE A 196 13.96 1.56 21.25
C PHE A 196 13.98 3.02 21.70
N ALA A 197 14.58 3.27 22.87
CA ALA A 197 14.63 4.58 23.49
C ALA A 197 16.09 5.06 23.58
N GLY A 198 16.37 6.26 23.10
CA GLY A 198 17.67 6.93 23.24
C GLY A 198 17.52 8.28 23.92
N GLY A 199 18.38 8.55 24.92
CA GLY A 199 18.24 9.78 25.71
C GLY A 199 19.27 9.98 26.81
N ILE A 200 19.08 11.05 27.58
CA ILE A 200 19.81 11.24 28.86
C ILE A 200 19.31 10.19 29.86
N VAL A 201 17.99 10.07 29.95
CA VAL A 201 17.25 9.04 30.68
C VAL A 201 16.41 8.26 29.67
N ALA A 202 16.60 6.96 29.59
CA ALA A 202 15.89 6.09 28.66
C ALA A 202 15.28 4.87 29.37
N ALA A 203 14.05 4.51 29.00
CA ALA A 203 13.39 3.29 29.46
C ALA A 203 12.78 2.52 28.28
N GLY A 204 13.04 1.22 28.19
CA GLY A 204 12.61 0.45 27.03
C GLY A 204 13.05 -1.00 26.96
N GLN A 205 12.76 -1.68 25.85
CA GLN A 205 13.38 -2.98 25.60
C GLN A 205 14.88 -2.79 25.32
N VAL A 206 15.18 -1.84 24.45
CA VAL A 206 16.53 -1.32 24.21
C VAL A 206 16.56 0.13 24.67
N ALA A 207 17.22 0.37 25.81
CA ALA A 207 17.32 1.67 26.45
C ALA A 207 18.76 2.20 26.38
N LEU A 208 19.01 3.10 25.44
CA LEU A 208 20.28 3.79 25.25
C LEU A 208 20.30 5.09 26.06
N GLY A 209 20.47 4.96 27.37
CA GLY A 209 20.63 6.07 28.29
C GLY A 209 22.08 6.53 28.39
N VAL A 210 22.32 7.83 28.51
CA VAL A 210 23.64 8.37 28.87
C VAL A 210 23.82 8.37 30.39
N VAL A 211 22.84 8.94 31.12
CA VAL A 211 22.87 9.03 32.58
C VAL A 211 22.14 7.85 33.20
N ALA A 212 20.93 7.55 32.72
CA ALA A 212 20.13 6.46 33.25
C ALA A 212 19.47 5.64 32.14
N GLY A 213 19.58 4.31 32.23
CA GLY A 213 18.93 3.37 31.31
C GLY A 213 18.21 2.25 32.06
N ALA A 214 16.96 1.96 31.70
CA ALA A 214 16.18 0.87 32.28
C ALA A 214 15.56 -0.01 31.18
N GLY A 215 15.85 -1.32 31.17
CA GLY A 215 15.33 -2.16 30.09
C GLY A 215 15.78 -3.61 30.03
N GLN A 216 15.46 -4.28 28.92
CA GLN A 216 16.02 -5.61 28.66
C GLN A 216 17.51 -5.51 28.34
N VAL A 217 17.84 -4.58 27.45
CA VAL A 217 19.21 -4.14 27.17
C VAL A 217 19.28 -2.66 27.51
N ALA A 218 20.12 -2.31 28.49
CA ALA A 218 20.20 -0.94 29.00
C ALA A 218 21.65 -0.44 29.06
N THR A 219 21.85 0.83 28.73
CA THR A 219 23.13 1.53 28.91
C THR A 219 22.97 2.79 29.76
N GLY A 220 24.05 3.24 30.40
CA GLY A 220 24.14 4.55 31.05
C GLY A 220 25.08 4.54 32.25
N VAL A 221 25.33 5.71 32.85
CA VAL A 221 26.07 5.78 34.13
C VAL A 221 25.39 4.92 35.19
N PHE A 222 24.06 5.04 35.30
CA PHE A 222 23.19 4.17 36.09
C PHE A 222 22.36 3.31 35.14
N SER A 223 22.51 1.99 35.18
CA SER A 223 21.77 1.10 34.29
C SER A 223 21.15 -0.07 35.05
N ALA A 224 19.91 -0.41 34.72
CA ALA A 224 19.19 -1.53 35.33
C ALA A 224 18.48 -2.34 34.26
N GLY A 225 18.63 -3.66 34.28
CA GLY A 225 18.04 -4.50 33.25
C GLY A 225 18.44 -5.96 33.26
N MET A 226 17.97 -6.70 32.26
CA MET A 226 18.45 -8.09 32.07
C MET A 226 19.91 -8.11 31.61
N LYS A 227 20.28 -7.22 30.68
CA LYS A 227 21.66 -6.98 30.25
C LYS A 227 21.95 -5.48 30.36
N ALA A 228 22.70 -5.10 31.39
CA ALA A 228 22.95 -3.70 31.72
C ALA A 228 24.44 -3.35 31.59
N PHE A 229 24.76 -2.25 30.92
CA PHE A 229 26.13 -1.77 30.68
C PHE A 229 26.29 -0.34 31.22
N GLY A 230 27.26 -0.11 32.10
CA GLY A 230 27.41 1.17 32.77
C GLY A 230 28.47 1.17 33.86
N VAL A 231 28.59 2.31 34.56
CA VAL A 231 29.46 2.42 35.75
C VAL A 231 28.80 1.75 36.95
N TRP A 232 27.52 2.08 37.15
CA TRP A 232 26.67 1.51 38.19
C TRP A 232 25.59 0.67 37.52
N THR A 233 25.75 -0.65 37.57
CA THR A 233 24.86 -1.58 36.89
C THR A 233 24.12 -2.45 37.89
N ARG A 234 22.83 -2.69 37.61
CA ARG A 234 22.04 -3.76 38.23
C ARG A 234 21.56 -4.70 37.12
N SER A 235 22.42 -5.65 36.79
CA SER A 235 22.10 -6.73 35.85
C SER A 235 21.39 -7.87 36.56
N LEU A 236 20.41 -8.49 35.90
CA LEU A 236 19.70 -9.69 36.39
C LEU A 236 20.22 -10.98 35.74
N LEU A 237 21.22 -10.86 34.85
CA LEU A 237 22.03 -11.92 34.25
C LEU A 237 23.51 -11.56 34.43
#